data_AF-A0A7Y0Q506-F1
#
_entry.id   AF-A0A7Y0Q506-F1
#
_cell.length_a   1.000
_cell.length_b   1.000
_cell.length_c   1.000
_cell.angle_alpha   90.00
_cell.angle_beta   90.00
_cell.angle_gamma   90.00
#
_symmetry.space_group_name_H-M   'P 1'
#
loop_
_entity.id
_entity.type
_entity.pdbx_description
1 polymer ?
#
loop_
_entity_poly.entity_id
_entity_poly.type
_entity_poly.pdbx_seq_one_letter_code
_entity_poly.pdbx_strand_id
1 'polypeptide(L)'
;MPSNRSNRRLPLLADGPLEMRPLPDAPETWSERFRLAGDPRTSAEMLRVLAGDRDEAIRRRVADNPATPPIVLSAMVDDVISVRKAVAANPATPAFVRAELAKDAVWIVRVSAQVGPLSDRNAPPPRPLPHLPLRLPPVVGV
;
A
#
# COMPACT_ATOMS: atom_id res chain seq x y z
N MET A 1 23.68 16.08 -52.54
CA MET A 1 22.42 16.12 -53.31
C MET A 1 21.91 14.69 -53.47
N PRO A 2 20.59 14.45 -53.46
CA PRO A 2 19.92 13.49 -52.58
C PRO A 2 19.44 12.20 -53.29
N SER A 3 19.08 11.17 -52.53
CA SER A 3 18.21 10.09 -53.02
C SER A 3 17.26 9.63 -51.91
N ASN A 4 16.06 10.17 -52.02
CA ASN A 4 14.84 9.83 -51.30
C ASN A 4 14.05 8.86 -52.20
N ARG A 5 13.47 7.81 -51.60
CA ARG A 5 12.07 7.35 -51.76
C ARG A 5 11.89 5.84 -51.88
N SER A 6 11.11 5.33 -50.92
CA SER A 6 9.95 4.47 -51.16
C SER A 6 10.20 3.01 -51.57
N ASN A 7 9.89 2.05 -50.70
CA ASN A 7 8.55 1.45 -50.65
C ASN A 7 8.51 0.16 -49.80
N ARG A 8 7.57 0.18 -48.84
CA ARG A 8 6.54 -0.84 -48.61
C ARG A 8 6.96 -2.32 -48.59
N ARG A 9 7.04 -2.89 -47.38
CA ARG A 9 6.46 -4.21 -47.08
C ARG A 9 5.91 -4.21 -45.63
N LEU A 10 4.59 -4.15 -45.51
CA LEU A 10 3.84 -4.69 -44.37
C LEU A 10 3.41 -6.13 -44.74
N PRO A 11 2.91 -6.96 -43.82
CA PRO A 11 3.56 -7.57 -42.66
C PRO A 11 3.55 -9.12 -42.79
N LEU A 12 4.43 -9.85 -42.12
CA LEU A 12 4.29 -11.31 -42.02
C LEU A 12 3.81 -11.66 -40.61
N LEU A 13 2.55 -12.10 -40.56
CA LEU A 13 1.95 -12.86 -39.46
C LEU A 13 2.97 -13.89 -38.94
N ALA A 14 3.36 -13.74 -37.69
CA ALA A 14 3.89 -14.84 -36.90
C ALA A 14 2.97 -14.96 -35.69
N ASP A 15 2.12 -15.97 -35.77
CA ASP A 15 1.24 -16.47 -34.72
C ASP A 15 2.05 -16.83 -33.47
N GLY A 16 2.20 -15.88 -32.55
CA GLY A 16 2.52 -16.14 -31.15
C GLY A 16 1.26 -15.93 -30.32
N PRO A 17 0.99 -16.75 -29.28
CA PRO A 17 -0.13 -16.50 -28.38
C PRO A 17 0.04 -15.09 -27.84
N LEU A 18 -1.04 -14.31 -27.84
CA LEU A 18 -1.12 -12.92 -27.36
C LEU A 18 -0.32 -12.74 -26.07
N GLU A 19 1.00 -12.51 -26.19
CA GLU A 19 1.81 -12.14 -25.06
C GLU A 19 1.22 -10.79 -24.68
N MET A 20 0.60 -10.76 -23.51
CA MET A 20 0.17 -9.57 -22.81
C MET A 20 1.41 -8.71 -22.64
N ARG A 21 1.79 -8.01 -23.71
CA ARG A 21 2.92 -7.10 -23.73
C ARG A 21 2.59 -6.07 -22.67
N PRO A 22 3.38 -5.96 -21.58
CA PRO A 22 3.15 -4.92 -20.61
C PRO A 22 3.20 -3.58 -21.33
N LEU A 23 2.35 -2.65 -20.89
CA LEU A 23 2.37 -1.28 -21.39
C LEU A 23 3.81 -0.76 -21.40
N PRO A 24 4.26 -0.06 -22.45
CA PRO A 24 5.68 0.23 -22.72
C PRO A 24 6.44 1.04 -21.65
N ASP A 25 5.80 1.40 -20.54
CA ASP A 25 6.35 2.19 -19.43
C ASP A 25 6.15 1.53 -18.05
N ALA A 26 5.73 0.26 -17.99
CA ALA A 26 5.56 -0.46 -16.73
C ALA A 26 6.91 -1.06 -16.26
N PRO A 27 7.29 -0.91 -14.98
CA PRO A 27 8.55 -1.45 -14.48
C PRO A 27 8.57 -2.99 -14.56
N GLU A 28 9.50 -3.53 -15.35
CA GLU A 28 9.52 -4.95 -15.70
C GLU A 28 10.21 -5.81 -14.63
N THR A 29 11.25 -5.27 -14.00
CA THR A 29 12.05 -6.02 -13.02
C THR A 29 11.56 -5.81 -11.60
N TRP A 30 11.79 -6.79 -10.72
CA TRP A 30 11.50 -6.64 -9.30
C TRP A 30 12.25 -5.44 -8.68
N SER A 31 13.53 -5.27 -9.03
CA SER A 31 14.38 -4.20 -8.50
C SER A 31 13.88 -2.81 -8.87
N GLU A 32 13.39 -2.64 -10.10
CA GLU A 32 12.82 -1.38 -10.54
C GLU A 32 11.51 -1.07 -9.81
N ARG A 33 10.61 -2.06 -9.72
CA ARG A 33 9.37 -1.96 -8.95
C ARG A 33 9.64 -1.58 -7.49
N PHE A 34 10.61 -2.23 -6.87
CA PHE A 34 10.98 -1.99 -5.47
C PHE A 34 11.55 -0.59 -5.27
N ARG A 35 12.42 -0.14 -6.19
CA ARG A 35 12.98 1.21 -6.18
C ARG A 35 11.88 2.27 -6.33
N LEU A 36 11.00 2.12 -7.33
CA LEU A 36 9.90 3.05 -7.58
C LEU A 36 8.92 3.09 -6.42
N ALA A 37 8.56 1.94 -5.85
CA ALA A 37 7.64 1.86 -4.71
C ALA A 37 8.13 2.69 -3.52
N GLY A 38 9.45 2.75 -3.30
CA GLY A 38 10.05 3.48 -2.17
C GLY A 38 10.57 4.89 -2.48
N ASP A 39 10.54 5.36 -3.72
CA ASP A 39 11.01 6.71 -4.08
C ASP A 39 9.91 7.75 -3.80
N PRO A 40 10.13 8.75 -2.93
CA PRO A 40 9.13 9.79 -2.63
C PRO A 40 8.76 10.67 -3.83
N ARG A 41 9.49 10.57 -4.94
CA ARG A 41 9.22 11.31 -6.19
C ARG A 41 8.39 10.50 -7.19
N THR A 42 8.12 9.23 -6.90
CA THR A 42 7.30 8.40 -7.78
C THR A 42 5.89 8.97 -7.88
N SER A 43 5.35 8.97 -9.08
CA SER A 43 4.02 9.54 -9.34
C SER A 43 2.94 8.75 -8.61
N ALA A 44 1.85 9.45 -8.25
CA ALA A 44 0.67 8.85 -7.66
C ALA A 44 0.09 7.70 -8.51
N GLU A 45 0.15 7.82 -9.84
CA GLU A 45 -0.31 6.77 -10.77
C GLU A 45 0.54 5.51 -10.66
N MET A 46 1.87 5.66 -10.69
CA MET A 46 2.78 4.52 -10.57
C MET A 46 2.66 3.86 -9.20
N LEU A 47 2.51 4.63 -8.12
CA LEU A 47 2.25 4.09 -6.79
C LEU A 47 0.93 3.31 -6.73
N ARG A 48 -0.11 3.75 -7.45
CA ARG A 48 -1.37 3.00 -7.57
C ARG A 48 -1.18 1.67 -8.30
N VAL A 49 -0.42 1.66 -9.38
CA VAL A 49 -0.09 0.42 -10.12
C VAL A 49 0.69 -0.55 -9.21
N LEU A 50 1.72 -0.05 -8.52
CA LEU A 50 2.55 -0.87 -7.63
C LEU A 50 1.82 -1.33 -6.35
N ALA A 51 0.77 -0.62 -5.92
CA ALA A 51 -0.08 -1.08 -4.81
C ALA A 51 -0.83 -2.37 -5.15
N GLY A 52 -1.04 -2.67 -6.43
CA GLY A 52 -1.63 -3.92 -6.91
C GLY A 52 -0.60 -5.01 -7.24
N ASP A 53 0.68 -4.82 -6.90
CA ASP A 53 1.72 -5.80 -7.22
C ASP A 53 1.47 -7.14 -6.54
N ARG A 54 1.86 -8.24 -7.18
CA ARG A 54 1.72 -9.59 -6.61
C ARG A 54 2.64 -9.80 -5.41
N ASP A 55 3.78 -9.12 -5.38
CA ASP A 55 4.76 -9.22 -4.32
C ASP A 55 4.40 -8.31 -3.12
N GLU A 56 4.19 -8.93 -1.97
CA GLU A 56 3.93 -8.24 -0.70
C GLU A 56 5.01 -7.23 -0.34
N ALA A 57 6.29 -7.50 -0.65
CA ALA A 57 7.38 -6.58 -0.34
C ALA A 57 7.26 -5.27 -1.14
N ILE A 58 6.75 -5.34 -2.37
CA ILE A 58 6.48 -4.17 -3.22
C ILE A 58 5.28 -3.40 -2.66
N ARG A 59 4.17 -4.09 -2.37
CA ARG A 59 2.97 -3.45 -1.79
C ARG A 59 3.28 -2.78 -0.46
N ARG A 60 4.01 -3.45 0.43
CA ARG A 60 4.47 -2.87 1.70
C ARG A 60 5.32 -1.63 1.46
N ARG A 61 6.24 -1.68 0.49
CA ARG A 61 7.10 -0.55 0.16
C ARG A 61 6.31 0.66 -0.35
N VAL A 62 5.25 0.43 -1.12
CA VAL A 62 4.28 1.48 -1.49
C VAL A 62 3.59 2.03 -0.25
N ALA A 63 3.07 1.17 0.63
CA ALA A 63 2.44 1.63 1.86
C ALA A 63 3.39 2.39 2.80
N ASP A 64 4.69 2.11 2.80
CA ASP A 64 5.70 2.86 3.56
C ASP A 64 6.05 4.22 2.94
N ASN A 65 5.74 4.45 1.66
CA ASN A 65 6.16 5.65 0.94
C ASN A 65 5.29 6.86 1.34
N PRO A 66 5.87 7.95 1.88
CA PRO A 66 5.11 9.11 2.32
C PRO A 66 4.41 9.87 1.18
N ALA A 67 4.82 9.63 -0.08
CA ALA A 67 4.17 10.18 -1.26
C ALA A 67 2.94 9.37 -1.71
N THR A 68 2.67 8.21 -1.08
CA THR A 68 1.55 7.36 -1.45
C THR A 68 0.23 8.08 -1.16
N PRO A 69 -0.63 8.25 -2.18
CA PRO A 69 -1.87 8.99 -2.00
C PRO A 69 -2.79 8.32 -0.98
N PRO A 70 -3.55 9.11 -0.21
CA PRO A 70 -4.55 8.60 0.74
C PRO A 70 -5.51 7.56 0.17
N ILE A 71 -5.95 7.75 -1.08
CA ILE A 71 -6.86 6.81 -1.76
C ILE A 71 -6.21 5.45 -2.03
N VAL A 72 -4.91 5.42 -2.33
CA VAL A 72 -4.15 4.18 -2.53
C VAL A 72 -3.97 3.48 -1.19
N LEU A 73 -3.60 4.21 -0.14
CA LEU A 73 -3.49 3.67 1.23
C LEU A 73 -4.80 3.07 1.73
N SER A 74 -5.94 3.71 1.42
CA SER A 74 -7.27 3.21 1.78
C SER A 74 -7.60 1.87 1.11
N ALA A 75 -7.12 1.65 -0.11
CA ALA A 75 -7.32 0.39 -0.84
C ALA A 75 -6.47 -0.77 -0.30
N MET A 76 -5.46 -0.49 0.53
CA MET A 76 -4.52 -1.47 1.08
C MET A 76 -4.87 -1.86 2.54
N VAL A 77 -6.04 -1.44 3.03
CA VAL A 77 -6.47 -1.63 4.43
C VAL A 77 -6.73 -3.09 4.79
N ASP A 78 -7.11 -3.92 3.82
CA ASP A 78 -7.41 -5.36 4.00
C ASP A 78 -6.29 -6.28 3.51
N ASP A 79 -5.11 -5.72 3.19
CA ASP A 79 -3.97 -6.49 2.70
C ASP A 79 -3.34 -7.33 3.83
N VAL A 80 -2.21 -7.99 3.55
CA VAL A 80 -1.44 -8.75 4.52
C VAL A 80 -0.91 -7.88 5.67
N ILE A 81 -0.59 -8.53 6.79
CA ILE A 81 -0.26 -7.88 8.07
C ILE A 81 0.85 -6.83 7.91
N SER A 82 1.89 -7.13 7.13
CA SER A 82 3.02 -6.22 6.95
C SER A 82 2.63 -4.93 6.22
N VAL A 83 1.73 -5.05 5.24
CA VAL A 83 1.19 -3.93 4.46
C VAL A 83 0.24 -3.10 5.32
N ARG A 84 -0.70 -3.73 6.04
CA ARG A 84 -1.63 -3.00 6.93
C ARG A 84 -0.90 -2.22 8.01
N LYS A 85 0.17 -2.79 8.57
CA LYS A 85 1.06 -2.09 9.51
C LYS A 85 1.71 -0.86 8.87
N ALA A 86 2.21 -0.99 7.63
CA ALA A 86 2.80 0.12 6.89
C ALA A 86 1.77 1.22 6.59
N VAL A 87 0.57 0.84 6.15
CA VAL A 87 -0.56 1.77 5.97
C VAL A 87 -0.87 2.49 7.28
N ALA A 88 -0.97 1.76 8.40
CA ALA A 88 -1.25 2.35 9.70
C ALA A 88 -0.19 3.39 10.14
N ALA A 89 1.08 3.14 9.80
CA ALA A 89 2.22 3.99 10.14
C ALA A 89 2.42 5.18 9.18
N ASN A 90 1.97 5.08 7.92
CA ASN A 90 2.25 6.10 6.90
C ASN A 90 1.61 7.45 7.26
N PRO A 91 2.34 8.58 7.20
CA PRO A 91 1.81 9.91 7.52
C PRO A 91 0.63 10.37 6.67
N ALA A 92 0.58 9.97 5.41
CA ALA A 92 -0.50 10.32 4.49
C ALA A 92 -1.79 9.53 4.74
N THR A 93 -1.79 8.53 5.65
CA THR A 93 -2.97 7.72 5.93
C THR A 93 -4.07 8.54 6.61
N PRO A 94 -5.28 8.59 6.01
CA PRO A 94 -6.43 9.29 6.58
C PRO A 94 -6.80 8.81 7.97
N ALA A 95 -7.35 9.72 8.78
CA ALA A 95 -7.80 9.42 10.13
C ALA A 95 -8.85 8.29 10.16
N PHE A 96 -9.77 8.23 9.20
CA PHE A 96 -10.79 7.17 9.15
C PHE A 96 -10.16 5.79 8.87
N VAL A 97 -9.18 5.70 7.96
CA VAL A 97 -8.44 4.45 7.70
C VAL A 97 -7.67 4.00 8.94
N ARG A 98 -7.02 4.94 9.65
CA ARG A 98 -6.38 4.62 10.93
C ARG A 98 -7.38 4.15 11.99
N ALA A 99 -8.55 4.77 12.07
CA ALA A 99 -9.59 4.36 13.02
C ALA A 99 -10.10 2.93 12.74
N GLU A 100 -10.16 2.52 11.47
CA GLU A 100 -10.45 1.13 11.11
C GLU A 100 -9.29 0.20 11.49
N LEU A 101 -8.04 0.56 11.16
CA LEU A 101 -6.85 -0.23 11.52
C LEU A 101 -6.58 -0.31 13.04
N ALA A 102 -7.09 0.64 13.83
CA ALA A 102 -7.04 0.59 15.29
C ALA A 102 -7.88 -0.56 15.87
N LYS A 103 -8.82 -1.11 15.09
CA LYS A 103 -9.65 -2.27 15.44
C LYS A 103 -9.12 -3.59 14.87
N ASP A 104 -7.98 -3.56 14.17
CA ASP A 104 -7.39 -4.74 13.51
C ASP A 104 -7.18 -5.90 14.50
N ALA A 105 -7.39 -7.14 14.04
CA ALA A 105 -7.19 -8.33 14.86
C ALA A 105 -5.74 -8.47 15.37
N VAL A 106 -4.77 -7.96 14.62
CA VAL A 106 -3.34 -8.05 14.92
C VAL A 106 -2.89 -6.86 15.76
N TRP A 107 -2.31 -7.17 16.92
CA TRP A 107 -1.89 -6.16 17.90
C TRP A 107 -0.94 -5.11 17.34
N ILE A 108 0.02 -5.51 16.49
CA ILE A 108 1.01 -4.58 15.95
C ILE A 108 0.37 -3.54 15.02
N VAL A 109 -0.66 -3.94 14.26
CA VAL A 109 -1.39 -3.02 13.36
C VAL A 109 -2.18 -2.00 14.18
N ARG A 110 -2.86 -2.44 15.24
CA ARG A 110 -3.58 -1.54 16.16
C ARG A 110 -2.68 -0.48 16.77
N VAL A 111 -1.52 -0.90 17.27
CA VAL A 111 -0.55 0.04 17.87
C VAL A 111 -0.03 1.02 16.83
N SER A 112 0.33 0.55 15.63
CA SER A 112 0.77 1.44 14.55
C SER A 112 -0.29 2.47 14.16
N ALA A 113 -1.57 2.11 14.17
CA ALA A 113 -2.66 3.01 13.81
C ALA A 113 -2.90 4.10 14.86
N GLN A 114 -2.73 3.76 16.14
CA GLN A 114 -2.93 4.66 17.27
C GLN A 114 -1.82 5.71 17.43
N VAL A 115 -0.60 5.34 17.03
CA VAL A 115 0.63 6.11 17.25
C VAL A 115 0.77 7.26 16.24
N GLY A 116 0.03 7.24 15.12
CA GLY A 116 0.02 8.34 14.15
C GLY A 116 1.41 8.65 13.55
N PRO A 117 1.54 9.70 12.73
CA PRO A 117 2.83 10.14 12.19
C PRO A 117 3.66 11.04 13.13
N LEU A 118 3.17 11.29 14.35
CA LEU A 118 3.76 12.26 15.28
C LEU A 118 4.26 11.65 16.59
N SER A 119 4.24 10.33 16.74
CA SER A 119 4.91 9.76 17.91
C SER A 119 6.40 9.74 17.66
N ASP A 120 7.08 10.64 18.36
CA ASP A 120 8.47 10.50 18.74
C ASP A 120 8.84 9.01 18.84
N ARG A 121 9.87 8.60 18.11
CA ARG A 121 10.32 7.21 17.98
C ARG A 121 10.69 6.59 19.35
N ASN A 122 10.76 7.41 20.40
CA ASN A 122 10.97 7.07 21.81
C ASN A 122 9.72 7.08 22.71
N ALA A 123 8.52 7.32 22.17
CA ALA A 123 7.30 7.32 22.98
C ALA A 123 7.06 5.92 23.59
N PRO A 124 6.80 5.82 24.91
CA PRO A 124 6.54 4.54 25.55
C PRO A 124 5.28 3.89 24.94
N PRO A 125 5.22 2.55 24.87
CA PRO A 125 4.10 1.86 24.24
C PRO A 125 2.78 2.31 24.88
N PRO A 126 1.71 2.54 24.08
CA PRO A 126 0.41 2.91 24.62
C PRO A 126 -0.05 1.83 25.59
N ARG A 127 -0.45 2.25 26.81
CA ARG A 127 -0.94 1.35 27.85
C ARG A 127 -2.09 0.52 27.28
N PRO A 128 -2.13 -0.81 27.52
CA PRO A 128 -3.28 -1.61 27.13
C PRO A 128 -4.52 -1.00 27.77
N LEU A 129 -5.57 -0.80 26.96
CA LEU A 129 -6.85 -0.26 27.45
C LEU A 129 -7.30 -1.10 28.65
N PRO A 130 -7.65 -0.50 29.79
CA PRO A 130 -8.17 -1.25 30.92
C PRO A 130 -9.42 -1.97 30.44
N HIS A 131 -9.43 -3.28 30.65
CA HIS A 131 -10.59 -4.14 30.50
C HIS A 131 -11.74 -3.46 31.25
N LEU A 132 -12.71 -2.92 30.50
CA LEU A 132 -13.96 -2.43 31.07
C LEU A 132 -14.53 -3.56 31.94
N PRO A 133 -14.78 -3.35 33.25
CA PRO A 133 -15.39 -4.39 34.05
C PRO A 133 -16.77 -4.67 33.47
N LEU A 134 -17.05 -5.96 33.22
CA LEU A 134 -18.38 -6.47 32.88
C LEU A 134 -19.36 -5.94 33.94
N ARG A 135 -20.17 -4.95 33.57
CA ARG A 135 -21.23 -4.42 34.42
C ARG A 135 -22.29 -5.51 34.49
N LEU A 136 -22.22 -6.38 35.50
CA LEU A 136 -23.30 -7.30 35.82
C LEU A 136 -24.56 -6.49 36.11
N PRO A 137 -25.74 -6.88 35.60
CA PRO A 137 -26.99 -6.21 35.93
C PRO A 137 -27.29 -6.38 37.43
N PRO A 138 -28.06 -5.46 38.05
CA PRO A 138 -28.31 -5.51 39.47
C PRO A 138 -29.10 -6.77 39.81
N VAL A 139 -28.57 -7.57 40.74
CA VAL A 139 -29.34 -8.62 41.41
C VAL A 139 -30.40 -7.92 42.23
N VAL A 140 -31.66 -8.06 41.83
CA VAL A 140 -32.82 -7.64 42.61
C VAL A 140 -32.85 -8.54 43.85
N GLY A 141 -32.68 -7.93 45.02
CA GLY A 141 -32.76 -8.62 46.31
C GLY A 141 -34.17 -9.15 46.56
N VAL A 142 -34.23 -10.31 47.24
CA VAL A 142 -35.42 -10.85 47.90
C VAL A 142 -35.15 -10.82 49.39
#